data_AF-S4NXL1-F1
#
_entry.id   AF-S4NXL1-F1
#
_cell.length_a   1.000
_cell.length_b   1.000
_cell.length_c   1.000
_cell.angle_alpha   90.00
_cell.angle_beta   90.00
_cell.angle_gamma   90.00
#
_symmetry.space_group_name_H-M   'P 1'
#
loop_
_entity.id
_entity.type
_entity.pdbx_description
1 polymer ?
#
loop_
_entity_poly.entity_id
_entity_poly.type
_entity_poly.pdbx_seq_one_letter_code
_entity_poly.pdbx_strand_id
1 'polypeptide(L)'
;RLSGGEKQRIAIARTLLKDPTIVLLDEATSALDTNTERNIQAALGRVCANRTTLIIAHRLSTIIHADEILVLKDGQIIERGNHEDLLAQAGFYASMWQQQLENRNSTPNETNAEGNNNTNSRAPSQQNGLSAYGQGHGHGHGHGH
;
A
#
# COMPACT_ATOMS: atom_id res chain seq x y z
N ARG A 1 -19.43 21.45 -4.92
CA ARG A 1 -19.70 20.02 -5.21
C ARG A 1 -18.77 19.20 -4.32
N LEU A 2 -19.28 18.23 -3.56
CA LEU A 2 -18.45 17.34 -2.74
C LEU A 2 -17.87 16.22 -3.61
N SER A 3 -16.60 15.87 -3.40
CA SER A 3 -15.90 14.72 -3.97
C SER A 3 -16.57 13.39 -3.55
N GLY A 4 -16.25 12.30 -4.26
CA GLY A 4 -16.76 10.96 -3.92
C GLY A 4 -16.44 10.56 -2.47
N GLY A 5 -15.20 10.76 -2.04
CA GLY A 5 -14.76 10.45 -0.66
C GLY A 5 -15.43 11.31 0.40
N GLU A 6 -15.71 12.59 0.12
CA GLU A 6 -16.46 13.45 1.04
C GLU A 6 -17.92 13.00 1.20
N LYS A 7 -18.57 12.61 0.10
CA LYS A 7 -19.93 12.06 0.15
C LYS A 7 -19.98 10.75 0.95
N GLN A 8 -18.97 9.90 0.79
CA GLN A 8 -18.84 8.64 1.54
C GLN A 8 -18.70 8.89 3.05
N ARG A 9 -17.82 9.82 3.45
CA ARG A 9 -17.65 10.19 4.87
C ARG A 9 -18.95 10.75 5.48
N ILE A 10 -19.67 11.60 4.75
CA ILE A 10 -20.97 12.15 5.20
C ILE A 10 -22.02 11.03 5.34
N ALA A 11 -22.06 10.08 4.41
CA ALA A 11 -22.98 8.95 4.50
C ALA A 11 -22.68 8.08 5.73
N ILE A 12 -21.41 7.74 5.96
CA ILE A 12 -20.97 7.00 7.15
C ILE A 12 -21.38 7.74 8.43
N ALA A 13 -21.06 9.05 8.53
CA ALA A 13 -21.42 9.87 9.68
C ALA A 13 -22.93 9.89 9.93
N ARG A 14 -23.74 10.00 8.87
CA ARG A 14 -25.20 9.99 8.96
C ARG A 14 -25.74 8.64 9.44
N THR A 15 -25.18 7.54 8.96
CA THR A 15 -25.54 6.19 9.40
C THR A 15 -25.16 5.93 10.86
N LEU A 16 -24.03 6.48 11.32
CA LEU A 16 -23.65 6.42 12.73
C LEU A 16 -24.63 7.21 13.61
N LEU A 17 -25.00 8.42 13.20
CA LEU A 17 -25.94 9.29 13.94
C LEU A 17 -27.37 8.74 13.98
N LYS A 18 -27.84 8.12 12.88
CA LYS A 18 -29.21 7.61 12.77
C LYS A 18 -29.41 6.28 13.52
N ASP A 19 -28.32 5.57 13.80
CA ASP A 19 -28.33 4.25 14.48
C ASP A 19 -29.39 3.27 13.93
N PRO A 20 -29.44 3.02 12.61
CA PRO A 20 -30.42 2.09 12.05
C PRO A 20 -30.08 0.64 12.44
N THR A 21 -31.10 -0.20 12.62
CA THR A 21 -30.94 -1.63 12.94
C THR A 21 -30.39 -2.46 11.77
N ILE A 22 -30.61 -2.00 10.52
CA ILE A 22 -30.16 -2.63 9.29
C ILE A 22 -29.37 -1.63 8.46
N VAL A 23 -28.18 -2.02 8.00
CA VAL A 23 -27.29 -1.22 7.15
C VAL A 23 -27.01 -1.96 5.84
N LEU A 24 -27.13 -1.26 4.72
CA LEU A 24 -26.68 -1.75 3.40
C LEU A 24 -25.55 -0.86 2.91
N LEU A 25 -24.41 -1.47 2.57
CA LEU A 25 -23.23 -0.80 2.08
C LEU A 25 -22.89 -1.31 0.68
N ASP A 26 -22.80 -0.40 -0.27
CA ASP A 26 -22.40 -0.68 -1.64
C ASP A 26 -20.99 -0.12 -1.84
N GLU A 27 -19.98 -0.99 -1.69
CA GLU A 27 -18.57 -0.57 -1.73
C GLU A 27 -18.09 -0.43 -3.19
N ALA A 28 -18.30 0.75 -3.76
CA ALA A 28 -17.70 1.16 -5.03
C ALA A 28 -16.44 2.00 -4.79
N THR A 29 -15.33 1.35 -4.42
CA THR A 29 -14.05 2.04 -4.16
C THR A 29 -12.89 1.45 -4.96
N SER A 30 -12.68 1.99 -6.16
CA SER A 30 -11.59 1.58 -7.07
C SER A 30 -10.34 2.47 -6.99
N ALA A 31 -10.24 3.40 -6.04
CA ALA A 31 -9.17 4.42 -6.04
C ALA A 31 -8.75 4.91 -4.64
N LEU A 32 -8.55 4.01 -3.68
CA LEU A 32 -8.07 4.38 -2.35
C LEU A 32 -6.67 3.84 -2.09
N ASP A 33 -5.79 4.73 -1.67
CA ASP A 33 -4.46 4.42 -1.15
C ASP A 33 -4.53 3.59 0.14
N THR A 34 -3.47 2.84 0.43
CA THR A 34 -3.36 1.91 1.56
C THR A 34 -3.65 2.54 2.93
N ASN A 35 -3.38 3.85 3.10
CA ASN A 35 -3.64 4.55 4.37
C ASN A 35 -5.13 4.85 4.55
N THR A 36 -5.81 5.25 3.47
CA THR A 36 -7.24 5.53 3.52
C THR A 36 -8.07 4.25 3.73
N GLU A 37 -7.60 3.09 3.26
CA GLU A 37 -8.25 1.79 3.50
C GLU A 37 -8.41 1.47 4.99
N ARG A 38 -7.34 1.59 5.79
CA ARG A 38 -7.39 1.25 7.22
C ARG A 38 -8.42 2.09 7.98
N ASN A 39 -8.52 3.37 7.64
CA ASN A 39 -9.48 4.28 8.26
C ASN A 39 -10.93 3.93 7.89
N ILE A 40 -11.15 3.51 6.64
CA ILE A 40 -12.47 3.04 6.19
C ILE A 40 -12.84 1.73 6.89
N GLN A 41 -11.92 0.77 7.00
CA GLN A 41 -12.17 -0.48 7.74
C GLN A 41 -12.55 -0.22 9.20
N ALA A 42 -11.84 0.68 9.88
CA ALA A 42 -12.16 1.04 11.26
C ALA A 42 -13.55 1.71 11.37
N ALA A 43 -13.92 2.56 10.42
CA ALA A 43 -15.23 3.19 10.39
C ALA A 43 -16.35 2.18 10.09
N LEU A 44 -16.12 1.27 9.15
CA LEU A 44 -17.03 0.18 8.80
C LEU A 44 -17.26 -0.76 9.98
N GLY A 45 -16.21 -1.18 10.68
CA GLY A 45 -16.34 -1.98 11.89
C GLY A 45 -17.24 -1.33 12.95
N ARG A 46 -17.14 -0.01 13.13
CA ARG A 46 -18.03 0.76 14.03
C ARG A 46 -19.47 0.84 13.52
N VAL A 47 -19.66 0.94 12.21
CA VAL A 47 -21.01 0.93 11.60
C VAL A 47 -21.65 -0.44 11.69
N CYS A 48 -20.88 -1.52 11.61
CA CYS A 48 -21.40 -2.89 11.65
C CYS A 48 -21.66 -3.40 13.08
N ALA A 49 -20.97 -2.84 14.08
CA ALA A 49 -21.11 -3.27 15.46
C ALA A 49 -22.56 -3.20 15.95
N ASN A 50 -23.08 -4.33 16.46
CA ASN A 50 -24.45 -4.50 16.98
C ASN A 50 -25.56 -4.23 15.96
N ARG A 51 -25.28 -4.35 14.65
CA ARG A 51 -26.27 -4.10 13.58
C ARG A 51 -26.21 -5.17 12.51
N THR A 52 -27.36 -5.51 11.92
CA THR A 52 -27.39 -6.36 10.74
C THR A 52 -26.87 -5.56 9.56
N THR A 53 -25.73 -5.97 9.00
CA THR A 53 -25.07 -5.21 7.92
C THR A 53 -24.86 -6.10 6.71
N LEU A 54 -25.44 -5.69 5.58
CA LEU A 54 -25.21 -6.29 4.28
C LEU A 54 -24.18 -5.44 3.52
N ILE A 55 -23.09 -6.06 3.10
CA ILE A 55 -22.01 -5.37 2.37
C ILE A 55 -21.86 -6.02 1.00
N ILE A 56 -22.00 -5.21 -0.05
CA ILE A 56 -21.62 -5.57 -1.41
C ILE A 56 -20.18 -5.09 -1.57
N ALA A 57 -19.23 -6.03 -1.60
CA ALA A 57 -17.81 -5.70 -1.56
C ALA A 57 -17.13 -6.00 -2.90
N HIS A 58 -16.45 -4.99 -3.45
CA HIS A 58 -15.44 -5.18 -4.51
C HIS A 58 -14.03 -5.38 -3.93
N ARG A 59 -13.88 -5.14 -2.62
CA ARG A 59 -12.64 -5.35 -1.86
C ARG A 59 -12.86 -6.48 -0.89
N LEU A 60 -12.14 -7.57 -1.08
CA LEU A 60 -12.29 -8.74 -0.25
C LEU A 60 -11.68 -8.51 1.15
N SER A 61 -10.89 -7.45 1.37
CA SER A 61 -10.38 -7.08 2.70
C SER A 61 -11.48 -6.72 3.70
N THR A 62 -12.61 -6.18 3.23
CA THR A 62 -13.76 -5.84 4.08
C THR A 62 -14.56 -7.08 4.51
N ILE A 63 -14.57 -8.14 3.70
CA ILE A 63 -15.44 -9.30 3.93
C ILE A 63 -14.76 -10.42 4.74
N ILE A 64 -13.44 -10.36 4.96
CA ILE A 64 -12.72 -11.35 5.78
C ILE A 64 -13.36 -11.50 7.17
N HIS A 65 -13.86 -10.40 7.71
CA HIS A 65 -14.43 -10.32 9.05
C HIS A 65 -15.96 -10.47 9.07
N ALA A 66 -16.58 -10.81 7.94
CA ALA A 66 -18.01 -11.04 7.89
C ALA A 66 -18.36 -12.37 8.57
N ASP A 67 -19.45 -12.37 9.33
CA ASP A 67 -20.01 -13.60 9.93
C ASP A 67 -20.40 -14.61 8.84
N GLU A 68 -20.87 -14.10 7.70
CA GLU A 68 -21.31 -14.90 6.56
C GLU A 68 -21.06 -14.15 5.24
N ILE A 69 -20.48 -14.86 4.27
CA ILE A 69 -20.17 -14.38 2.93
C ILE A 69 -21.03 -15.16 1.94
N LEU A 70 -21.69 -14.43 1.03
CA LEU A 70 -22.48 -14.98 -0.05
C LEU A 70 -21.80 -14.66 -1.37
N VAL A 71 -21.43 -15.70 -2.12
CA VAL A 71 -20.80 -15.55 -3.43
C VAL A 71 -21.86 -15.64 -4.51
N LEU A 72 -22.09 -14.54 -5.22
CA LEU A 72 -23.03 -14.49 -6.34
C LEU A 72 -22.31 -14.68 -7.67
N LYS A 73 -22.88 -15.54 -8.52
CA LYS A 73 -22.50 -15.70 -9.92
C LYS A 73 -23.75 -15.91 -10.78
N ASP A 74 -23.87 -15.16 -11.86
CA ASP A 74 -25.00 -15.25 -12.81
C ASP A 74 -26.39 -15.18 -12.13
N GLY A 75 -26.51 -14.35 -11.09
CA GLY A 75 -27.75 -14.16 -10.33
C GLY A 75 -28.05 -15.27 -9.31
N GLN A 76 -27.16 -16.23 -9.10
CA GLN A 76 -27.32 -17.33 -8.15
C GLN A 76 -26.24 -17.29 -7.07
N ILE A 77 -26.59 -17.72 -5.85
CA ILE A 77 -25.62 -17.94 -4.78
C ILE A 77 -24.94 -19.28 -5.05
N ILE A 78 -23.66 -19.26 -5.37
CA ILE A 78 -22.87 -20.45 -5.68
C ILE A 78 -22.09 -20.98 -4.47
N GLU A 79 -21.75 -20.09 -3.53
CA GLU A 79 -21.01 -20.44 -2.31
C GLU A 79 -21.50 -19.60 -1.13
N ARG A 80 -21.44 -20.17 0.07
CA ARG A 80 -21.89 -19.57 1.34
C ARG A 80 -21.04 -20.09 2.49
N GLY A 81 -20.53 -19.20 3.34
CA GLY A 81 -19.74 -19.55 4.51
C GLY A 81 -18.96 -18.37 5.07
N ASN A 82 -18.09 -18.60 6.06
CA ASN A 82 -17.12 -17.60 6.49
C ASN A 82 -15.87 -17.62 5.59
N HIS A 83 -14.96 -16.69 5.83
CA HIS A 83 -13.72 -16.56 5.06
C HIS A 83 -12.86 -17.85 5.05
N GLU A 84 -12.68 -18.47 6.21
CA GLU A 84 -11.80 -19.63 6.38
C GLU A 84 -12.38 -20.85 5.64
N ASP A 85 -13.68 -21.09 5.79
CA ASP A 85 -14.38 -22.20 5.15
C ASP A 85 -14.37 -22.07 3.63
N LEU A 86 -14.59 -20.86 3.11
CA LEU A 86 -14.61 -20.59 1.66
C LEU A 86 -13.21 -20.66 1.04
N LEU A 87 -12.16 -20.28 1.77
CA LEU A 87 -10.78 -20.49 1.33
C LEU A 87 -10.41 -21.98 1.29
N ALA A 88 -10.81 -22.75 2.30
CA ALA A 88 -10.52 -24.17 2.38
C ALA A 88 -11.20 -24.99 1.26
N GLN A 89 -12.37 -24.53 0.80
CA GLN A 89 -13.08 -25.14 -0.33
C GLN A 89 -12.36 -24.95 -1.68
N ALA A 90 -11.39 -24.03 -1.77
CA ALA A 90 -10.65 -23.71 -3.00
C ALA A 90 -11.56 -23.43 -4.21
N GLY A 91 -12.74 -22.85 -3.95
CA GLY A 91 -13.76 -22.55 -4.95
C GLY A 91 -13.61 -21.18 -5.61
N PHE A 92 -14.73 -20.64 -6.11
CA PHE A 92 -14.79 -19.35 -6.79
C PHE A 92 -14.32 -18.20 -5.88
N TYR A 93 -14.73 -18.21 -4.61
CA TYR A 93 -14.26 -17.27 -3.60
C TYR A 93 -12.72 -17.24 -3.51
N ALA A 94 -12.09 -18.41 -3.37
CA ALA A 94 -10.65 -18.53 -3.23
C ALA A 94 -9.90 -18.02 -4.46
N SER A 95 -10.44 -18.26 -5.66
CA SER A 95 -9.87 -17.74 -6.91
C SER A 95 -9.90 -16.20 -6.99
N MET A 96 -11.04 -15.59 -6.61
CA MET A 96 -11.15 -14.12 -6.55
C MET A 96 -10.19 -13.53 -5.51
N TRP A 97 -10.05 -14.21 -4.36
CA TRP A 97 -9.13 -13.83 -3.30
C TRP A 97 -7.69 -13.79 -3.80
N GLN A 98 -7.22 -14.87 -4.43
CA GLN A 98 -5.87 -14.94 -5.00
C GLN A 98 -5.60 -13.84 -6.03
N GLN A 99 -6.53 -13.62 -6.96
CA GLN A 99 -6.40 -12.58 -7.99
C GLN A 99 -6.28 -11.18 -7.37
N GLN A 100 -7.02 -10.90 -6.29
CA GLN A 100 -6.92 -9.61 -5.61
C GLN A 100 -5.59 -9.44 -4.87
N LEU A 101 -5.01 -10.51 -4.31
CA LEU A 101 -3.67 -10.47 -3.71
C LEU A 101 -2.58 -10.17 -4.75
N GLU A 102 -2.64 -10.82 -5.92
CA GLU A 102 -1.70 -10.58 -7.02
C GLU A 102 -1.77 -9.13 -7.52
N ASN A 103 -2.98 -8.59 -7.67
CA ASN A 103 -3.18 -7.20 -8.06
C ASN A 103 -2.62 -6.20 -7.03
N ARG A 104 -2.66 -6.54 -5.74
CA ARG A 104 -2.07 -5.70 -4.66
C ARG A 104 -0.55 -5.76 -4.66
N ASN A 105 0.05 -6.89 -5.01
CA ASN A 105 1.50 -7.07 -5.04
C ASN A 105 2.16 -6.52 -6.32
N SER A 106 1.36 -6.19 -7.34
CA SER A 106 1.82 -5.68 -8.64
C SER A 106 2.00 -4.16 -8.69
N THR A 107 1.90 -3.43 -7.57
CA THR A 107 2.29 -2.01 -7.54
C THR A 107 3.80 -1.89 -7.75
N PRO A 108 4.28 -1.14 -8.77
CA PRO A 108 5.70 -1.04 -9.06
C PRO A 108 6.44 -0.46 -7.87
N ASN A 109 7.46 -1.20 -7.42
CA ASN A 109 8.55 -0.64 -6.64
C ASN A 109 9.20 0.45 -7.51
N GLU A 110 8.95 1.73 -7.21
CA GLU A 110 9.73 2.85 -7.74
C GLU A 110 11.19 2.67 -7.30
N THR A 111 11.94 1.90 -8.08
CA THR A 111 13.38 1.75 -7.93
C THR A 111 14.02 2.49 -9.10
N ASN A 112 14.75 3.55 -8.77
CA ASN A 112 15.86 4.12 -9.52
C ASN A 112 15.59 4.59 -10.96
N ALA A 113 15.18 5.85 -11.10
CA ALA A 113 15.55 6.66 -12.25
C ALA A 113 16.66 7.64 -11.80
N GLU A 114 17.86 7.37 -12.30
CA GLU A 114 19.08 8.13 -12.13
C GLU A 114 18.89 9.61 -12.53
N GLY A 115 18.97 10.49 -11.54
CA GLY A 115 19.10 11.93 -11.74
C GLY A 115 20.51 12.38 -11.35
N ASN A 116 21.48 12.12 -12.22
CA ASN A 116 22.81 12.73 -12.15
C ASN A 116 22.66 14.24 -12.30
N ASN A 117 22.91 15.01 -11.22
CA ASN A 117 23.21 16.43 -11.32
C ASN A 117 24.28 16.83 -10.29
N ASN A 118 25.50 16.86 -10.81
CA ASN A 118 26.67 17.60 -10.37
C ASN A 118 26.35 18.99 -9.76
N THR A 119 26.98 19.34 -8.62
CA THR A 119 27.88 20.52 -8.51
C THR A 119 28.45 20.70 -7.09
N ASN A 120 29.79 20.58 -7.02
CA ASN A 120 30.76 21.40 -6.28
C ASN A 120 30.51 21.78 -4.80
N SER A 121 31.42 21.36 -3.90
CA SER A 121 32.53 22.19 -3.41
C SER A 121 33.26 21.61 -2.18
N ARG A 122 34.59 21.80 -2.15
CA ARG A 122 35.60 21.63 -1.06
C ARG A 122 36.36 20.30 -0.95
N ALA A 123 37.55 20.31 -1.57
CA ALA A 123 38.74 19.55 -1.20
C ALA A 123 39.42 20.16 0.07
N PRO A 124 40.57 19.63 0.56
CA PRO A 124 41.16 18.28 0.46
C PRO A 124 41.54 17.71 1.85
N SER A 125 41.88 16.42 1.95
CA SER A 125 43.10 15.96 2.66
C SER A 125 43.21 14.43 2.72
N GLN A 126 44.48 13.98 2.72
CA GLN A 126 44.99 12.65 3.08
C GLN A 126 45.09 11.62 1.95
N GLN A 127 46.20 11.67 1.21
CA GLN A 127 46.82 10.47 0.66
C GLN A 127 48.25 10.38 1.22
N ASN A 128 48.41 9.52 2.21
CA ASN A 128 49.70 9.03 2.69
C ASN A 128 49.94 7.69 1.95
N GLY A 129 51.09 7.52 1.31
CA GLY A 129 51.40 6.29 0.59
C GLY A 129 52.68 6.38 -0.22
N LEU A 130 53.78 6.12 0.46
CA LEU A 130 55.15 6.09 -0.05
C LEU A 130 55.29 5.20 -1.30
N SER A 131 56.01 5.69 -2.31
CA SER A 131 56.76 4.82 -3.21
C SER A 131 58.09 5.47 -3.57
N ALA A 132 59.14 4.67 -3.35
CA ALA A 132 60.54 5.02 -3.39
C ALA A 132 61.15 4.81 -4.79
N TYR A 133 62.39 5.28 -4.95
CA TYR A 133 63.33 5.15 -6.08
C TYR A 133 62.99 5.98 -7.33
N GLY A 134 63.89 6.79 -7.91
CA GLY A 134 65.30 7.08 -7.65
C GLY A 134 65.86 8.03 -8.73
N GLN A 135 66.97 8.70 -8.39
CA GLN A 135 68.01 9.33 -9.27
C GLN A 135 67.59 10.36 -10.35
N GLY A 136 68.17 11.56 -10.46
CA GLY A 136 69.30 12.15 -9.74
C GLY A 136 69.76 13.51 -10.31
N HIS A 137 70.69 14.12 -9.55
CA HIS A 137 71.80 15.02 -9.90
C HIS A 137 71.57 16.45 -10.44
N GLY A 138 72.26 17.39 -9.78
CA GLY A 138 72.53 18.77 -10.23
C GLY A 138 72.70 19.77 -9.08
N HIS A 139 73.53 19.46 -8.07
CA HIS A 139 74.75 20.20 -7.70
C HIS A 139 74.73 21.73 -7.89
N GLY A 140 74.81 22.42 -6.75
CA GLY A 140 74.77 23.87 -6.63
C GLY A 140 76.12 24.58 -6.70
N HIS A 141 75.96 25.89 -6.90
CA HIS A 141 76.79 27.04 -6.56
C HIS A 141 78.22 26.83 -6.04
N GLY A 142 79.14 27.52 -6.72
CA GLY A 142 80.50 27.74 -6.28
C GLY A 142 80.68 28.90 -5.30
N HIS A 143 81.92 28.93 -4.80
CA HIS A 143 82.72 30.04 -4.27
C HIS A 143 82.07 30.98 -3.25
N GLY A 144 82.64 31.20 -2.06
CA GLY A 144 84.02 31.04 -1.63
C GLY A 144 84.36 32.25 -0.76
N HIS A 145 85.03 32.01 0.36
CA HIS A 145 85.97 32.92 1.00
C HIS A 145 86.97 32.06 1.78
#